data_AF-G2DH04-F1
#
_entry.id   AF-G2DH04-F1
#
_cell.length_a   1.000
_cell.length_b   1.000
_cell.length_c   1.000
_cell.angle_alpha   90.00
_cell.angle_beta   90.00
_cell.angle_gamma   90.00
#
_symmetry.space_group_name_H-M   'P 1'
#
loop_
_entity.id
_entity.type
_entity.pdbx_description
1 polymer ?
#
loop_
_entity_poly.entity_id
_entity_poly.type
_entity_poly.pdbx_seq_one_letter_code
_entity_poly.pdbx_strand_id
1 'polypeptide(L)'
;MTQPDNFLANYEPLTGESLAAVVDNVLTLCNFTDPMRKLLQSASDDGAGYVVSSAHPRLVDGKPSKNPRYLQTRPDLSNPLQSYVAEIGARFHRKLPLDKPLCHPVDAVLCGRRNNPPEPGIRALAVYNPIHYQELPELFMDFICSLTGKSPSTTGAGSEGALTKGPFNALRATADLNNALVSFILTGYAGFSSSAGYIGPDVRVDHDISLLIPEVWARLSEEERDPQFLIEKGYLEPLEDFDYEGERVLASRLGYRITDRFVHGFLGKIFDNPNAVFTEAILKPESQGMAVFVDGVNNIVEAQQRVARQYLDDGSIEEACPPLKALLYIMATGEYQGKSAHDPAIRQMFSRDYLLASDWYRGRLKEKQARESVLWQRNVSYLEEFLDKPGYADEAERLAIEQRLEVARERLLAVQEEDYLNSLVGTLGADPLAPPAEAV
;
A
#
# COMPACT_ATOMS: atom_id res chain seq x y z
N MET A 1 11.96 -17.05 -16.11
CA MET A 1 11.72 -17.02 -17.56
C MET A 1 12.19 -18.25 -18.32
N THR A 2 13.09 -19.08 -17.77
CA THR A 2 13.64 -20.25 -18.48
C THR A 2 12.96 -21.58 -18.13
N GLN A 3 12.02 -21.56 -17.19
CA GLN A 3 11.21 -22.73 -16.84
C GLN A 3 10.18 -23.01 -17.94
N PRO A 4 9.72 -24.26 -18.12
CA PRO A 4 8.61 -24.56 -19.02
C PRO A 4 7.31 -23.87 -18.57
N ASP A 5 6.32 -23.86 -19.47
CA ASP A 5 4.94 -23.38 -19.22
C ASP A 5 4.80 -21.93 -18.75
N ASN A 6 5.78 -21.06 -19.04
CA ASN A 6 5.66 -19.64 -18.75
C ASN A 6 4.71 -18.96 -19.75
N PHE A 7 3.74 -18.21 -19.24
CA PHE A 7 3.06 -17.19 -20.03
C PHE A 7 3.98 -15.97 -20.17
N LEU A 8 4.29 -15.60 -21.41
CA LEU A 8 5.22 -14.53 -21.77
C LEU A 8 4.53 -13.54 -22.72
N ALA A 9 4.78 -12.25 -22.54
CA ALA A 9 4.25 -11.20 -23.39
C ALA A 9 5.28 -10.08 -23.61
N ASN A 10 5.24 -9.46 -24.79
CA ASN A 10 6.12 -8.37 -25.20
C ASN A 10 7.62 -8.73 -25.24
N TYR A 11 7.95 -9.92 -25.74
CA TYR A 11 9.30 -10.35 -26.10
C TYR A 11 9.40 -10.64 -27.61
N GLU A 12 10.59 -10.46 -28.18
CA GLU A 12 10.85 -10.90 -29.56
C GLU A 12 10.88 -12.43 -29.64
N PRO A 13 10.19 -13.04 -30.61
CA PRO A 13 10.31 -14.47 -30.88
C PRO A 13 11.59 -14.75 -31.67
N LEU A 14 12.62 -15.29 -31.01
CA LEU A 14 13.88 -15.67 -31.64
C LEU A 14 13.75 -17.04 -32.30
N THR A 15 14.23 -17.15 -33.55
CA THR A 15 14.32 -18.39 -34.32
C THR A 15 15.32 -18.24 -35.47
N GLY A 16 15.81 -19.35 -36.03
CA GLY A 16 16.70 -19.36 -37.20
C GLY A 16 17.90 -18.41 -37.04
N GLU A 17 18.10 -17.52 -38.01
CA GLU A 17 19.22 -16.55 -38.03
C GLU A 17 19.23 -15.61 -36.82
N SER A 18 18.06 -15.18 -36.33
CA SER A 18 17.98 -14.27 -35.18
C SER A 18 18.44 -14.93 -33.88
N LEU A 19 18.23 -16.25 -33.74
CA LEU A 19 18.74 -17.03 -32.62
C LEU A 19 20.24 -17.33 -32.78
N ALA A 20 20.67 -17.72 -33.98
CA ALA A 20 22.08 -17.96 -34.30
C ALA A 20 22.94 -16.71 -34.02
N ALA A 21 22.46 -15.52 -34.38
CA ALA A 21 23.15 -14.25 -34.09
C ALA A 21 23.41 -14.01 -32.59
N VAL A 22 22.57 -14.56 -31.71
CA VAL A 22 22.74 -14.47 -30.25
C VAL A 22 23.65 -15.58 -29.72
N VAL A 23 23.49 -16.81 -30.22
CA VAL A 23 24.21 -18.01 -29.73
C VAL A 23 25.65 -18.04 -30.24
N ASP A 24 25.88 -17.75 -31.53
CA ASP A 24 27.21 -17.78 -32.15
C ASP A 24 28.10 -16.60 -31.69
N ASN A 25 27.49 -15.53 -31.17
CA ASN A 25 28.21 -14.45 -30.54
C ASN A 25 28.60 -14.84 -29.11
N VAL A 26 29.75 -15.49 -28.98
CA VAL A 26 30.29 -15.98 -27.69
C VAL A 26 30.32 -14.90 -26.61
N LEU A 27 30.66 -13.65 -26.95
CA LEU A 27 30.69 -12.55 -25.98
C LEU A 27 29.29 -12.23 -25.45
N THR A 28 28.28 -12.24 -26.32
CA THR A 28 26.88 -12.00 -25.94
C THR A 28 26.33 -13.17 -25.14
N LEU A 29 26.60 -14.41 -25.56
CA LEU A 29 26.16 -15.61 -24.88
C LEU A 29 26.74 -15.73 -23.46
N CYS A 30 28.00 -15.32 -23.29
CA CYS A 30 28.68 -15.31 -21.99
C CYS A 30 28.07 -14.36 -20.97
N ASN A 31 27.37 -13.31 -21.41
CA ASN A 31 26.68 -12.38 -20.51
C ASN A 31 25.40 -12.96 -19.90
N PHE A 32 24.85 -14.04 -20.46
CA PHE A 32 23.69 -14.72 -19.87
C PHE A 32 24.09 -15.66 -18.73
N THR A 33 23.24 -15.68 -17.69
CA THR A 33 23.26 -16.72 -16.67
C THR A 33 23.06 -18.10 -17.29
N ASP A 34 23.63 -19.14 -16.68
CA ASP A 34 23.57 -20.53 -17.16
C ASP A 34 22.17 -21.01 -17.58
N PRO A 35 21.08 -20.74 -16.84
CA PRO A 35 19.75 -21.21 -17.24
C PRO A 35 19.30 -20.63 -18.58
N MET A 36 19.57 -19.35 -18.83
CA MET A 36 19.19 -18.68 -20.08
C MET A 36 20.08 -19.15 -21.23
N ARG A 37 21.38 -19.31 -20.96
CA ARG A 37 22.33 -19.84 -21.94
C ARG A 37 21.93 -21.23 -22.43
N LYS A 38 21.61 -22.14 -21.50
CA LYS A 38 21.18 -23.50 -21.81
C LYS A 38 19.88 -23.52 -22.61
N LEU A 39 18.92 -22.65 -22.26
CA LEU A 39 17.66 -22.52 -23.00
C LEU A 39 17.91 -22.10 -24.46
N LEU A 40 18.71 -21.06 -24.68
CA LEU A 40 18.99 -20.54 -26.02
C LEU A 40 19.80 -21.54 -26.86
N GLN A 41 20.78 -22.22 -26.25
CA GLN A 41 21.56 -23.25 -26.92
C GLN A 41 20.69 -24.45 -27.32
N SER A 42 19.86 -24.96 -26.39
CA SER A 42 18.95 -26.07 -26.68
C SER A 42 18.00 -25.73 -27.82
N ALA A 43 17.40 -24.53 -27.81
CA ALA A 43 16.52 -24.09 -28.89
C ALA A 43 17.26 -23.95 -30.24
N SER A 44 18.54 -23.56 -30.22
CA SER A 44 19.37 -23.47 -31.41
C SER A 44 19.74 -24.86 -31.95
N ASP A 45 20.08 -25.79 -31.07
CA ASP A 45 20.44 -27.17 -31.41
C ASP A 45 19.24 -27.95 -31.97
N ASP A 46 18.04 -27.73 -31.40
CA ASP A 46 16.78 -28.33 -31.86
C ASP A 46 16.36 -27.82 -33.25
N GLY A 47 16.76 -26.59 -33.61
CA GLY A 47 16.57 -26.01 -34.94
C GLY A 47 15.10 -25.73 -35.33
N ALA A 48 14.16 -25.87 -34.40
CA ALA A 48 12.73 -25.72 -34.66
C ALA A 48 12.00 -24.96 -33.53
N GLY A 49 10.98 -24.18 -33.90
CA GLY A 49 10.16 -23.42 -32.96
C GLY A 49 10.68 -22.00 -32.68
N TYR A 50 10.22 -21.44 -31.57
CA TYR A 50 10.56 -20.09 -31.12
C TYR A 50 11.05 -20.13 -29.67
N VAL A 51 12.00 -19.27 -29.35
CA VAL A 51 12.49 -19.04 -27.99
C VAL A 51 12.52 -17.55 -27.68
N VAL A 52 12.38 -17.18 -26.42
CA VAL A 52 12.53 -15.78 -25.98
C VAL A 52 13.74 -15.62 -25.08
N SER A 53 14.33 -14.43 -25.10
CA SER A 53 15.46 -14.06 -24.26
C SER A 53 15.07 -12.90 -23.34
N SER A 54 15.55 -12.92 -22.09
CA SER A 54 15.35 -11.83 -21.15
C SER A 54 15.95 -10.50 -21.63
N ALA A 55 16.92 -10.54 -22.56
CA ALA A 55 17.57 -9.36 -23.14
C ALA A 55 16.86 -8.82 -24.40
N HIS A 56 15.83 -9.50 -24.91
CA HIS A 56 15.18 -9.15 -26.18
C HIS A 56 13.67 -8.89 -26.01
N PRO A 57 13.27 -7.78 -25.35
CA PRO A 57 11.88 -7.31 -25.40
C PRO A 57 11.43 -7.06 -26.83
N ARG A 58 10.12 -7.19 -27.08
CA ARG A 58 9.51 -6.89 -28.37
C ARG A 58 9.87 -5.47 -28.82
N LEU A 59 10.27 -5.32 -30.07
CA LEU A 59 10.50 -4.04 -30.72
C LEU A 59 9.15 -3.39 -31.05
N VAL A 60 8.98 -2.15 -30.61
CA VAL A 60 7.86 -1.27 -30.95
C VAL A 60 8.47 -0.02 -31.57
N ASP A 61 8.14 0.26 -32.83
CA ASP A 61 8.73 1.32 -33.65
C ASP A 61 10.28 1.29 -33.65
N GLY A 62 10.83 0.08 -33.77
CA GLY A 62 12.28 -0.16 -33.83
C GLY A 62 13.02 -0.04 -32.50
N LYS A 63 12.32 0.17 -31.38
CA LYS A 63 12.92 0.25 -30.03
C LYS A 63 12.40 -0.86 -29.13
N PRO A 64 13.25 -1.45 -28.25
CA PRO A 64 12.79 -2.43 -27.27
C PRO A 64 11.68 -1.86 -26.38
N SER A 65 10.60 -2.61 -26.25
CA SER A 65 9.49 -2.29 -25.35
C SER A 65 10.00 -2.11 -23.92
N LYS A 66 9.55 -1.03 -23.26
CA LYS A 66 9.80 -0.79 -21.83
C LYS A 66 8.85 -1.58 -20.91
N ASN A 67 7.97 -2.41 -21.48
CA ASN A 67 6.98 -3.19 -20.75
C ASN A 67 7.03 -4.70 -21.08
N PRO A 68 8.19 -5.36 -20.92
CA PRO A 68 8.27 -6.82 -21.01
C PRO A 68 7.48 -7.47 -19.86
N ARG A 69 6.76 -8.57 -20.13
CA ARG A 69 5.86 -9.19 -19.15
C ARG A 69 5.98 -10.71 -19.13
N TYR A 70 5.85 -11.27 -17.94
CA TYR A 70 5.73 -12.71 -17.72
C TYR A 70 4.87 -12.97 -16.48
N LEU A 71 4.18 -14.10 -16.44
CA LEU A 71 3.52 -14.56 -15.22
C LEU A 71 4.49 -15.42 -14.42
N GLN A 72 5.00 -14.87 -13.32
CA GLN A 72 5.85 -15.61 -12.39
C GLN A 72 4.99 -16.47 -11.48
N THR A 73 5.27 -17.78 -11.42
CA THR A 73 4.73 -18.63 -10.36
C THR A 73 5.17 -18.06 -9.01
N ARG A 74 4.21 -17.82 -8.13
CA ARG A 74 4.45 -17.28 -6.79
C ARG A 74 5.61 -18.02 -6.08
N PRO A 75 6.62 -17.31 -5.55
CA PRO A 75 7.80 -17.94 -4.95
C PRO A 75 7.50 -18.89 -3.78
N ASP A 76 6.47 -18.60 -2.98
CA ASP A 76 6.04 -19.46 -1.88
C ASP A 76 5.46 -20.80 -2.35
N LEU A 77 4.94 -20.86 -3.57
CA LEU A 77 4.45 -22.10 -4.19
C LEU A 77 5.58 -22.89 -4.86
N SER A 78 6.54 -22.20 -5.48
CA SER A 78 7.67 -22.84 -6.17
C SER A 78 8.78 -23.28 -5.21
N ASN A 79 8.90 -22.63 -4.05
CA ASN A 79 9.82 -22.99 -2.97
C ASN A 79 9.07 -23.14 -1.62
N PRO A 80 8.26 -24.19 -1.46
CA PRO A 80 7.38 -24.35 -0.30
C PRO A 80 8.16 -24.60 1.01
N LEU A 81 9.43 -25.01 0.92
CA LEU A 81 10.25 -25.31 2.10
C LEU A 81 10.42 -24.08 3.01
N GLN A 82 10.57 -22.89 2.43
CA GLN A 82 10.72 -21.65 3.20
C GLN A 82 9.45 -21.34 4.00
N SER A 83 8.29 -21.41 3.35
CA SER A 83 6.99 -21.21 3.99
C SER A 83 6.75 -22.25 5.08
N TYR A 84 7.09 -23.51 4.83
CA TYR A 84 6.98 -24.59 5.82
C TYR A 84 7.88 -24.33 7.05
N VAL A 85 9.15 -23.97 6.85
CA VAL A 85 10.07 -23.66 7.96
C VAL A 85 9.58 -22.46 8.76
N ALA A 86 9.06 -21.42 8.11
CA ALA A 86 8.48 -20.25 8.78
C ALA A 86 7.26 -20.63 9.62
N GLU A 87 6.34 -21.44 9.07
CA GLU A 87 5.16 -21.91 9.78
C GLU A 87 5.54 -22.74 11.02
N ILE A 88 6.39 -23.75 10.85
CA ILE A 88 6.83 -24.63 11.94
C ILE A 88 7.59 -23.84 13.00
N GLY A 89 8.46 -22.89 12.61
CA GLY A 89 9.16 -22.01 13.53
C GLY A 89 8.19 -21.17 14.37
N ALA A 90 7.19 -20.54 13.73
CA ALA A 90 6.16 -19.77 14.43
C ALA A 90 5.30 -20.64 15.36
N ARG A 91 4.96 -21.87 14.96
CA ARG A 91 4.24 -22.82 15.82
C ARG A 91 5.06 -23.19 17.05
N PHE A 92 6.34 -23.51 16.90
CA PHE A 92 7.21 -23.82 18.05
C PHE A 92 7.34 -22.62 18.98
N HIS A 93 7.57 -21.43 18.44
CA HIS A 93 7.65 -20.20 19.23
C HIS A 93 6.37 -19.94 20.04
N ARG A 94 5.20 -20.15 19.43
CA ARG A 94 3.89 -19.93 20.05
C ARG A 94 3.34 -21.14 20.80
N LYS A 95 4.07 -22.25 20.84
CA LYS A 95 3.65 -23.55 21.40
C LYS A 95 2.29 -24.01 20.86
N LEU A 96 2.06 -23.80 19.57
CA LEU A 96 0.79 -24.06 18.90
C LEU A 96 0.75 -25.48 18.31
N PRO A 97 -0.27 -26.31 18.63
CA PRO A 97 -0.45 -27.62 18.02
C PRO A 97 -0.66 -27.56 16.50
N LEU A 98 -0.37 -28.65 15.79
CA LEU A 98 -0.49 -28.74 14.32
C LEU A 98 -1.94 -28.64 13.82
N ASP A 99 -2.90 -29.10 14.61
CA ASP A 99 -4.34 -29.09 14.28
C ASP A 99 -4.99 -27.72 14.46
N LYS A 100 -4.27 -26.76 15.06
CA LYS A 100 -4.79 -25.40 15.28
C LYS A 100 -4.37 -24.45 14.14
N PRO A 101 -5.25 -23.52 13.75
CA PRO A 101 -4.92 -22.51 12.74
C PRO A 101 -3.83 -21.58 13.27
N LEU A 102 -2.83 -21.30 12.44
CA LEU A 102 -1.79 -20.32 12.71
C LEU A 102 -2.12 -19.01 11.98
N CYS A 103 -2.30 -17.93 12.71
CA CYS A 103 -2.55 -16.60 12.14
C CYS A 103 -1.26 -15.78 12.09
N HIS A 104 -0.97 -15.14 10.97
CA HIS A 104 0.11 -14.16 10.82
C HIS A 104 -0.50 -12.77 10.61
N PRO A 105 -0.80 -12.03 11.69
CA PRO A 105 -1.27 -10.65 11.55
C PRO A 105 -0.17 -9.77 10.97
N VAL A 106 -0.56 -8.60 10.46
CA VAL A 106 0.40 -7.56 10.07
C VAL A 106 1.01 -6.98 11.35
N ASP A 107 2.33 -6.93 11.44
CA ASP A 107 3.01 -6.34 12.62
C ASP A 107 3.35 -4.86 12.42
N ALA A 108 3.62 -4.46 11.17
CA ALA A 108 3.98 -3.08 10.82
C ALA A 108 3.54 -2.74 9.39
N VAL A 109 3.15 -1.48 9.18
CA VAL A 109 2.82 -0.94 7.86
C VAL A 109 3.91 0.05 7.46
N LEU A 110 4.64 -0.27 6.38
CA LEU A 110 5.83 0.45 5.94
C LEU A 110 5.62 0.88 4.48
N CYS A 111 5.14 2.10 4.28
CA CYS A 111 4.77 2.59 2.96
C CYS A 111 6.02 3.00 2.15
N GLY A 112 6.05 2.68 0.86
CA GLY A 112 7.11 3.13 -0.03
C GLY A 112 6.76 4.47 -0.67
N ARG A 113 7.75 5.38 -0.79
CA ARG A 113 7.61 6.63 -1.55
C ARG A 113 8.61 6.68 -2.68
N ARG A 114 8.13 6.99 -3.88
CA ARG A 114 9.01 7.22 -5.02
C ARG A 114 9.36 8.71 -5.11
N ASN A 115 10.55 9.04 -4.68
CA ASN A 115 11.10 10.38 -4.72
C ASN A 115 11.86 10.62 -6.04
N ASN A 116 11.93 11.88 -6.45
CA ASN A 116 12.71 12.30 -7.61
C ASN A 116 13.34 13.69 -7.36
N PRO A 117 14.51 13.93 -7.97
CA PRO A 117 15.10 15.26 -8.02
C PRO A 117 14.31 16.14 -8.99
N PRO A 118 14.55 17.46 -8.99
CA PRO A 118 14.03 18.34 -10.04
C PRO A 118 14.64 17.99 -11.41
N GLU A 119 13.81 17.95 -12.45
CA GLU A 119 14.20 17.79 -13.86
C GLU A 119 13.43 18.81 -14.71
N PRO A 120 13.85 19.12 -15.96
CA PRO A 120 13.07 20.02 -16.82
C PRO A 120 11.61 19.58 -16.97
N GLY A 121 10.68 20.38 -16.44
CA GLY A 121 9.23 20.08 -16.43
C GLY A 121 8.75 19.17 -15.30
N ILE A 122 9.62 18.75 -14.39
CA ILE A 122 9.30 17.90 -13.23
C ILE A 122 9.83 18.57 -11.96
N ARG A 123 8.92 18.91 -11.04
CA ARG A 123 9.27 19.47 -9.73
C ARG A 123 9.81 18.40 -8.78
N ALA A 124 10.59 18.83 -7.79
CA ALA A 124 11.17 17.92 -6.81
C ALA A 124 10.10 17.27 -5.94
N LEU A 125 10.34 16.02 -5.52
CA LEU A 125 9.59 15.34 -4.45
C LEU A 125 10.53 14.63 -3.45
N ALA A 126 11.84 14.79 -3.61
CA ALA A 126 12.85 14.17 -2.75
C ALA A 126 13.10 14.95 -1.44
N VAL A 127 12.02 15.33 -0.74
CA VAL A 127 12.08 16.05 0.55
C VAL A 127 12.11 15.13 1.78
N TYR A 128 11.92 13.83 1.57
CA TYR A 128 11.94 12.83 2.62
C TYR A 128 13.36 12.32 2.85
N ASN A 129 13.71 12.08 4.11
CA ASN A 129 14.89 11.32 4.51
C ASN A 129 14.64 9.79 4.36
N PRO A 130 15.55 8.90 4.78
CA PRO A 130 15.36 7.45 4.66
C PRO A 130 14.04 6.91 5.20
N ILE A 131 13.60 7.41 6.36
CA ILE A 131 12.45 6.91 7.12
C ILE A 131 11.72 8.08 7.75
N HIS A 132 10.46 8.25 7.37
CA HIS A 132 9.54 9.16 8.04
C HIS A 132 8.48 8.41 8.82
N TYR A 133 8.03 9.02 9.91
CA TYR A 133 6.83 8.65 10.64
C TYR A 133 5.81 9.78 10.50
N GLN A 134 4.61 9.46 10.08
CA GLN A 134 3.51 10.42 10.02
C GLN A 134 2.41 9.95 10.95
N GLU A 135 1.92 10.90 11.76
CA GLU A 135 0.67 10.73 12.48
C GLU A 135 -0.48 10.60 11.48
N LEU A 136 -1.61 10.06 11.92
CA LEU A 136 -2.70 9.70 11.00
C LEU A 136 -3.21 10.86 10.13
N PRO A 137 -3.32 12.12 10.58
CA PRO A 137 -3.72 13.22 9.70
C PRO A 137 -2.76 13.39 8.51
N GLU A 138 -1.45 13.54 8.74
CA GLU A 138 -0.46 13.69 7.69
C GLU A 138 -0.36 12.44 6.80
N LEU A 139 -0.40 11.25 7.40
CA LEU A 139 -0.42 9.99 6.67
C LEU A 139 -1.61 9.92 5.71
N PHE A 140 -2.79 10.38 6.14
CA PHE A 140 -3.97 10.38 5.29
C PHE A 140 -3.97 11.48 4.24
N MET A 141 -3.33 12.64 4.48
CA MET A 141 -3.08 13.61 3.39
C MET A 141 -2.31 12.95 2.25
N ASP A 142 -1.37 12.08 2.60
CA ASP A 142 -0.55 11.34 1.65
C ASP A 142 -1.28 10.19 0.99
N PHE A 143 -2.03 9.38 1.74
CA PHE A 143 -2.84 8.30 1.17
C PHE A 143 -3.92 8.81 0.22
N ILE A 144 -4.56 9.93 0.52
CA ILE A 144 -5.55 10.58 -0.35
C ILE A 144 -4.91 10.95 -1.71
N CYS A 145 -3.67 11.42 -1.69
CA CYS A 145 -3.03 11.97 -2.89
C CYS A 145 -2.19 10.97 -3.66
N SER A 146 -1.47 10.08 -2.96
CA SER A 146 -0.56 9.08 -3.52
C SER A 146 0.32 9.67 -4.62
N LEU A 147 1.20 10.60 -4.23
CA LEU A 147 1.98 11.43 -5.16
C LEU A 147 3.14 10.65 -5.79
N THR A 148 3.38 10.90 -7.08
CA THR A 148 4.50 10.36 -7.86
C THR A 148 5.02 11.42 -8.82
N GLY A 149 6.33 11.68 -8.83
CA GLY A 149 6.88 12.73 -9.72
C GLY A 149 7.14 12.27 -11.15
N LYS A 150 6.99 10.96 -11.42
CA LYS A 150 7.12 10.39 -12.76
C LYS A 150 5.89 9.50 -13.03
N SER A 151 4.72 10.13 -13.15
CA SER A 151 3.55 9.50 -13.75
C SER A 151 3.68 9.53 -15.28
N PRO A 152 3.39 8.43 -16.00
CA PRO A 152 3.43 8.40 -17.47
C PRO A 152 2.50 9.40 -18.17
N SER A 153 1.56 10.04 -17.46
CA SER A 153 0.41 10.72 -18.08
C SER A 153 0.37 12.26 -18.01
N THR A 154 1.16 12.98 -17.19
CA THR A 154 1.06 14.47 -17.11
C THR A 154 2.33 15.19 -16.63
N THR A 155 2.47 16.46 -17.02
CA THR A 155 3.50 17.44 -16.61
C THR A 155 3.20 18.03 -15.23
N GLY A 156 3.77 17.43 -14.17
CA GLY A 156 3.66 17.84 -12.77
C GLY A 156 3.80 16.64 -11.82
N ALA A 157 3.79 16.84 -10.50
CA ALA A 157 3.57 15.70 -9.59
C ALA A 157 2.21 15.08 -9.92
N GLY A 158 2.23 13.83 -10.38
CA GLY A 158 1.04 13.04 -10.66
C GLY A 158 0.46 12.48 -9.37
N SER A 159 -0.86 12.39 -9.30
CA SER A 159 -1.56 11.62 -8.27
C SER A 159 -1.95 10.28 -8.87
N GLU A 160 -1.69 9.19 -8.14
CA GLU A 160 -2.19 7.84 -8.49
C GLU A 160 -3.62 7.60 -7.97
N GLY A 161 -4.25 8.64 -7.42
CA GLY A 161 -5.53 8.56 -6.71
C GLY A 161 -5.38 7.97 -5.31
N ALA A 162 -6.47 8.01 -4.52
CA ALA A 162 -6.47 7.52 -3.16
C ALA A 162 -5.95 6.07 -3.07
N LEU A 163 -5.00 5.83 -2.16
CA LEU A 163 -4.39 4.53 -1.89
C LEU A 163 -3.77 3.86 -3.13
N THR A 164 -3.31 4.64 -4.11
CA THR A 164 -2.86 4.17 -5.45
C THR A 164 -3.91 3.40 -6.25
N LYS A 165 -5.19 3.53 -5.88
CA LYS A 165 -6.32 2.81 -6.47
C LYS A 165 -7.09 3.61 -7.53
N GLY A 166 -6.63 4.80 -7.92
CA GLY A 166 -7.34 5.65 -8.89
C GLY A 166 -7.76 4.91 -10.18
N PRO A 167 -6.87 4.13 -10.84
CA PRO A 167 -7.22 3.37 -12.04
C PRO A 167 -8.06 2.10 -11.79
N PHE A 168 -8.27 1.71 -10.53
CA PHE A 168 -8.80 0.40 -10.15
C PHE A 168 -10.05 0.48 -9.27
N ASN A 169 -10.50 1.68 -8.90
CA ASN A 169 -11.69 1.88 -8.09
C ASN A 169 -12.82 2.48 -8.94
N ALA A 170 -13.87 1.68 -9.16
CA ALA A 170 -15.08 2.09 -9.88
C ALA A 170 -16.10 2.81 -8.98
N LEU A 171 -15.80 2.97 -7.68
CA LEU A 171 -16.63 3.65 -6.70
C LEU A 171 -15.97 4.95 -6.24
N ARG A 172 -16.70 5.75 -5.45
CA ARG A 172 -16.14 6.92 -4.77
C ARG A 172 -15.04 6.48 -3.80
N ALA A 173 -13.90 7.17 -3.86
CA ALA A 173 -12.71 6.84 -3.08
C ALA A 173 -12.90 6.98 -1.55
N THR A 174 -13.89 7.76 -1.13
CA THR A 174 -14.28 7.96 0.28
C THR A 174 -14.55 6.67 1.02
N ALA A 175 -15.21 5.69 0.39
CA ALA A 175 -15.48 4.40 1.03
C ALA A 175 -14.20 3.65 1.41
N ASP A 176 -13.22 3.65 0.51
CA ASP A 176 -11.90 3.05 0.76
C ASP A 176 -11.11 3.80 1.84
N LEU A 177 -11.13 5.13 1.78
CA LEU A 177 -10.43 5.98 2.75
C LEU A 177 -11.05 5.85 4.16
N ASN A 178 -12.38 5.83 4.28
CA ASN A 178 -13.07 5.60 5.54
C ASN A 178 -12.68 4.24 6.14
N ASN A 179 -12.69 3.18 5.32
CA ASN A 179 -12.27 1.84 5.73
C ASN A 179 -10.81 1.82 6.18
N ALA A 180 -9.92 2.45 5.41
CA ALA A 180 -8.50 2.53 5.74
C ALA A 180 -8.30 3.26 7.08
N LEU A 181 -8.96 4.40 7.29
CA LEU A 181 -8.79 5.17 8.52
C LEU A 181 -9.24 4.38 9.75
N VAL A 182 -10.42 3.76 9.67
CA VAL A 182 -10.93 2.90 10.75
C VAL A 182 -9.95 1.76 11.03
N SER A 183 -9.39 1.14 9.99
CA SER A 183 -8.37 0.09 10.14
C SER A 183 -7.15 0.57 10.94
N PHE A 184 -6.55 1.70 10.54
CA PHE A 184 -5.37 2.26 11.20
C PHE A 184 -5.66 2.64 12.67
N ILE A 185 -6.80 3.27 12.94
CA ILE A 185 -7.18 3.67 14.30
C ILE A 185 -7.41 2.45 15.20
N LEU A 186 -8.12 1.42 14.72
CA LEU A 186 -8.48 0.26 15.55
C LEU A 186 -7.28 -0.64 15.85
N THR A 187 -6.37 -0.78 14.88
CA THR A 187 -5.17 -1.61 15.00
C THR A 187 -4.01 -0.87 15.67
N GLY A 188 -4.04 0.46 15.71
CA GLY A 188 -2.95 1.27 16.26
C GLY A 188 -1.68 1.23 15.40
N TYR A 189 -1.78 0.90 14.11
CA TYR A 189 -0.59 0.86 13.24
C TYR A 189 0.02 2.25 13.07
N ALA A 190 1.33 2.31 13.22
CA ALA A 190 2.12 3.51 12.94
C ALA A 190 2.31 3.73 11.43
N GLY A 191 2.16 4.98 10.98
CA GLY A 191 2.33 5.40 9.59
C GLY A 191 3.78 5.66 9.20
N PHE A 192 4.60 4.62 9.12
CA PHE A 192 5.98 4.76 8.67
C PHE A 192 6.08 4.70 7.14
N SER A 193 7.01 5.48 6.58
CA SER A 193 7.33 5.44 5.16
C SER A 193 8.82 5.45 4.88
N SER A 194 9.22 4.80 3.78
CA SER A 194 10.60 4.69 3.33
C SER A 194 10.81 5.32 1.96
N SER A 195 11.93 6.02 1.80
CA SER A 195 12.29 6.67 0.54
C SER A 195 12.88 5.70 -0.49
N ALA A 196 12.43 5.80 -1.74
CA ALA A 196 12.98 5.10 -2.90
C ALA A 196 13.28 6.11 -4.02
N GLY A 197 14.23 5.77 -4.89
CA GLY A 197 14.72 6.64 -5.96
C GLY A 197 15.78 7.60 -5.46
N TYR A 198 15.37 8.68 -4.77
CA TYR A 198 16.25 9.77 -4.34
C TYR A 198 15.96 10.26 -2.92
N ILE A 199 16.99 10.81 -2.27
CA ILE A 199 16.90 11.55 -1.00
C ILE A 199 17.61 12.89 -1.21
N GLY A 200 16.84 13.98 -1.19
CA GLY A 200 17.31 15.25 -1.72
C GLY A 200 17.57 15.21 -3.24
N PRO A 201 18.03 16.32 -3.84
CA PRO A 201 18.32 16.40 -5.26
C PRO A 201 19.52 15.55 -5.71
N ASP A 202 20.48 15.28 -4.82
CA ASP A 202 21.80 14.79 -5.24
C ASP A 202 22.08 13.33 -4.88
N VAL A 203 21.33 12.75 -3.93
CA VAL A 203 21.57 11.37 -3.48
C VAL A 203 20.57 10.40 -4.10
N ARG A 204 21.06 9.58 -5.03
CA ARG A 204 20.31 8.46 -5.61
C ARG A 204 20.44 7.23 -4.72
N VAL A 205 19.30 6.67 -4.31
CA VAL A 205 19.21 5.49 -3.43
C VAL A 205 18.48 4.31 -4.07
N ASP A 206 17.87 4.48 -5.24
CA ASP A 206 17.07 3.46 -5.95
C ASP A 206 16.16 2.65 -4.99
N HIS A 207 16.48 1.39 -4.69
CA HIS A 207 15.74 0.57 -3.74
C HIS A 207 16.59 0.10 -2.54
N ASP A 208 17.77 0.67 -2.34
CA ASP A 208 18.71 0.26 -1.29
C ASP A 208 18.06 0.42 0.10
N ILE A 209 17.35 1.53 0.31
CA ILE A 209 16.59 1.78 1.54
C ILE A 209 15.40 0.83 1.62
N SER A 210 14.66 0.64 0.52
CA SER A 210 13.47 -0.23 0.50
C SER A 210 13.80 -1.67 0.94
N LEU A 211 14.97 -2.19 0.57
CA LEU A 211 15.43 -3.53 0.96
C LEU A 211 15.91 -3.59 2.41
N LEU A 212 16.45 -2.50 2.95
CA LEU A 212 16.96 -2.42 4.31
C LEU A 212 15.84 -2.37 5.36
N ILE A 213 14.71 -1.76 5.04
CA ILE A 213 13.64 -1.46 6.00
C ILE A 213 13.06 -2.72 6.67
N PRO A 214 12.68 -3.78 5.94
CA PRO A 214 12.22 -5.02 6.57
C PRO A 214 13.27 -5.64 7.50
N GLU A 215 14.56 -5.54 7.14
CA GLU A 215 15.65 -6.07 7.95
C GLU A 215 15.82 -5.29 9.27
N VAL A 216 15.67 -3.96 9.25
CA VAL A 216 15.69 -3.16 10.47
C VAL A 216 14.48 -3.53 11.34
N TRP A 217 13.26 -3.47 10.80
CA TRP A 217 12.03 -3.69 11.58
C TRP A 217 11.96 -5.08 12.20
N ALA A 218 12.38 -6.12 11.48
CA ALA A 218 12.39 -7.50 11.98
C ALA A 218 13.32 -7.68 13.21
N ARG A 219 14.29 -6.78 13.41
CA ARG A 219 15.27 -6.80 14.53
C ARG A 219 14.94 -5.82 15.66
N LEU A 220 13.85 -5.06 15.53
CA LEU A 220 13.30 -4.22 16.59
C LEU A 220 12.31 -5.03 17.42
N SER A 221 12.33 -4.83 18.74
CA SER A 221 11.26 -5.26 19.65
C SER A 221 9.98 -4.44 19.43
N GLU A 222 8.87 -4.86 20.04
CA GLU A 222 7.59 -4.14 19.96
C GLU A 222 7.71 -2.70 20.49
N GLU A 223 8.40 -2.50 21.62
CA GLU A 223 8.64 -1.17 22.21
C GLU A 223 9.52 -0.29 21.31
N GLU A 224 10.59 -0.85 20.74
CA GLU A 224 11.48 -0.11 19.82
C GLU A 224 10.79 0.30 18.50
N ARG A 225 9.63 -0.28 18.17
CA ARG A 225 8.81 0.09 17.00
C ARG A 225 7.78 1.16 17.30
N ASP A 226 7.50 1.45 18.57
CA ASP A 226 6.52 2.45 18.99
C ASP A 226 7.02 3.86 18.66
N PRO A 227 6.29 4.65 17.85
CA PRO A 227 6.65 6.03 17.56
C PRO A 227 6.81 6.89 18.81
N GLN A 228 6.01 6.67 19.86
CA GLN A 228 6.11 7.47 21.09
C GLN A 228 7.45 7.23 21.79
N PHE A 229 7.84 5.97 21.93
CA PHE A 229 9.18 5.60 22.42
C PHE A 229 10.27 6.25 21.57
N LEU A 230 10.16 6.18 20.24
CA LEU A 230 11.15 6.74 19.33
C LEU A 230 11.26 8.28 19.45
N ILE A 231 10.14 8.99 19.62
CA ILE A 231 10.10 10.43 19.83
C ILE A 231 10.72 10.79 21.19
N GLU A 232 10.28 10.14 22.28
CA GLU A 232 10.77 10.41 23.65
C GLU A 232 12.28 10.18 23.78
N LYS A 233 12.82 9.18 23.07
CA LYS A 233 14.25 8.89 23.06
C LYS A 233 15.03 9.72 22.03
N GLY A 234 14.39 10.59 21.25
CA GLY A 234 15.05 11.42 20.24
C GLY A 234 15.59 10.62 19.04
N TYR A 235 15.00 9.46 18.78
CA TYR A 235 15.23 8.69 17.56
C TYR A 235 14.41 9.24 16.37
N LEU A 236 13.32 9.94 16.66
CA LEU A 236 12.54 10.71 15.70
C LEU A 236 12.57 12.20 16.08
N GLU A 237 12.69 13.07 15.07
CA GLU A 237 12.53 14.53 15.22
C GLU A 237 11.37 15.03 14.35
N PRO A 238 10.53 15.97 14.84
CA PRO A 238 9.46 16.57 14.06
C PRO A 238 10.02 17.53 13.01
N LEU A 239 9.36 17.60 11.86
CA LEU A 239 9.52 18.72 10.95
C LEU A 239 8.52 19.82 11.33
N GLU A 240 8.98 21.06 11.33
CA GLU A 240 8.16 22.22 11.71
C GLU A 240 7.96 23.14 10.51
N ASP A 241 6.82 23.82 10.49
CA ASP A 241 6.57 24.87 9.50
C ASP A 241 7.48 26.07 9.73
N PHE A 242 8.05 26.62 8.67
CA PHE A 242 8.97 27.76 8.72
C PHE A 242 8.69 28.75 7.59
N ASP A 243 9.29 29.94 7.67
CA ASP A 243 9.16 30.96 6.63
C ASP A 243 10.42 30.98 5.75
N TYR A 244 10.24 31.02 4.43
CA TYR A 244 11.31 31.12 3.46
C TYR A 244 10.95 32.14 2.39
N GLU A 245 11.80 33.14 2.19
CA GLU A 245 11.59 34.24 1.22
C GLU A 245 10.23 34.97 1.38
N GLY A 246 9.69 35.02 2.60
CA GLY A 246 8.42 35.71 2.91
C GLY A 246 7.17 34.84 2.77
N GLU A 247 7.32 33.57 2.35
CA GLU A 247 6.24 32.61 2.21
C GLU A 247 6.32 31.52 3.29
N ARG A 248 5.15 31.06 3.77
CA ARG A 248 5.05 30.01 4.78
C ARG A 248 5.21 28.64 4.12
N VAL A 249 6.16 27.85 4.60
CA VAL A 249 6.43 26.48 4.14
C VAL A 249 5.83 25.48 5.13
N LEU A 250 4.89 24.66 4.66
CA LEU A 250 4.16 23.70 5.51
C LEU A 250 4.91 22.36 5.67
N ALA A 251 6.17 22.41 6.11
CA ALA A 251 7.02 21.22 6.24
C ALA A 251 6.54 20.24 7.33
N SER A 252 5.72 20.68 8.28
CA SER A 252 5.11 19.80 9.28
C SER A 252 4.22 18.71 8.69
N ARG A 253 3.74 18.86 7.44
CA ARG A 253 3.00 17.81 6.73
C ARG A 253 3.84 16.55 6.47
N LEU A 254 5.18 16.66 6.55
CA LEU A 254 6.10 15.52 6.41
C LEU A 254 6.22 14.70 7.69
N GLY A 255 5.60 15.13 8.79
CA GLY A 255 5.60 14.44 10.08
C GLY A 255 6.96 14.49 10.77
N TYR A 256 7.43 13.32 11.18
CA TYR A 256 8.70 13.10 11.85
C TYR A 256 9.65 12.35 10.93
N ARG A 257 10.94 12.47 11.21
CA ARG A 257 11.98 11.75 10.47
C ARG A 257 13.00 11.13 11.42
N ILE A 258 13.67 10.07 10.98
CA ILE A 258 14.74 9.46 11.79
C ILE A 258 15.92 10.40 11.98
N THR A 259 16.56 10.30 13.15
CA THR A 259 17.76 11.06 13.50
C THR A 259 19.02 10.22 13.34
N ASP A 260 20.19 10.86 13.46
CA ASP A 260 21.47 10.16 13.60
C ASP A 260 21.45 9.18 14.78
N ARG A 261 20.76 9.53 15.88
CA ARG A 261 20.60 8.64 17.03
C ARG A 261 19.88 7.34 16.65
N PHE A 262 18.89 7.38 15.77
CA PHE A 262 18.20 6.16 15.28
C PHE A 262 19.19 5.26 14.54
N VAL A 263 20.02 5.85 13.68
CA VAL A 263 21.08 5.15 12.95
C VAL A 263 22.03 4.44 13.93
N HIS A 264 22.55 5.17 14.92
CA HIS A 264 23.45 4.58 15.92
C HIS A 264 22.76 3.48 16.74
N GLY A 265 21.51 3.69 17.15
CA GLY A 265 20.78 2.78 18.04
C GLY A 265 20.36 1.47 17.37
N PHE A 266 19.99 1.51 16.09
CA PHE A 266 19.32 0.38 15.44
C PHE A 266 20.05 -0.18 14.22
N LEU A 267 20.79 0.64 13.46
CA LEU A 267 21.49 0.15 12.27
C LEU A 267 22.78 -0.61 12.61
N GLY A 268 23.31 -0.47 13.83
CA GLY A 268 24.41 -1.30 14.33
C GLY A 268 24.08 -2.81 14.43
N LYS A 269 22.79 -3.18 14.34
CA LYS A 269 22.35 -4.58 14.25
C LYS A 269 22.58 -5.19 12.86
N ILE A 270 22.96 -4.38 11.87
CA ILE A 270 23.12 -4.77 10.45
C ILE A 270 24.49 -4.36 9.91
N PHE A 271 24.99 -3.18 10.28
CA PHE A 271 26.24 -2.61 9.75
C PHE A 271 27.30 -2.47 10.84
N ASP A 272 28.56 -2.76 10.49
CA ASP A 272 29.71 -2.64 11.39
C ASP A 272 30.02 -1.18 11.76
N ASN A 273 29.74 -0.23 10.85
CA ASN A 273 29.93 1.20 11.07
C ASN A 273 28.62 1.96 10.74
N PRO A 274 27.64 1.98 11.66
CA PRO A 274 26.34 2.60 11.40
C PRO A 274 26.45 4.09 11.06
N ASN A 275 27.44 4.80 11.58
CA ASN A 275 27.62 6.25 11.42
C ASN A 275 28.01 6.65 10.00
N ALA A 276 28.54 5.71 9.22
CA ALA A 276 28.88 5.92 7.82
C ALA A 276 27.73 5.58 6.85
N VAL A 277 26.64 4.98 7.34
CA VAL A 277 25.54 4.48 6.50
C VAL A 277 24.74 5.66 5.94
N PHE A 278 24.29 6.58 6.81
CA PHE A 278 23.57 7.77 6.40
C PHE A 278 24.33 9.03 6.81
N THR A 279 24.77 9.78 5.80
CA THR A 279 25.42 11.08 5.99
C THR A 279 24.41 12.12 6.48
N GLU A 280 24.92 13.26 6.98
CA GLU A 280 24.04 14.39 7.34
C GLU A 280 23.15 14.82 6.18
N ALA A 281 23.69 14.89 4.95
CA ALA A 281 22.92 15.23 3.76
C ALA A 281 21.79 14.23 3.44
N ILE A 282 21.91 12.97 3.83
CA ILE A 282 20.86 11.95 3.68
C ILE A 282 19.80 12.14 4.78
N LEU A 283 20.22 12.36 6.03
CA LEU A 283 19.29 12.54 7.16
C LEU A 283 18.55 13.87 7.10
N LYS A 284 19.19 14.90 6.54
CA LYS A 284 18.72 16.27 6.41
C LYS A 284 18.77 16.72 4.93
N PRO A 285 17.87 16.23 4.07
CA PRO A 285 17.89 16.52 2.63
C PRO A 285 17.83 18.01 2.30
N GLU A 286 17.31 18.86 3.19
CA GLU A 286 17.34 20.32 3.08
C GLU A 286 18.76 20.90 2.99
N SER A 287 19.76 20.21 3.53
CA SER A 287 21.17 20.65 3.47
C SER A 287 21.78 20.53 2.07
N GLN A 288 21.16 19.76 1.18
CA GLN A 288 21.58 19.63 -0.22
C GLN A 288 21.10 20.85 -1.05
N GLY A 289 20.07 21.56 -0.60
CA GLY A 289 19.57 22.75 -1.26
C GLY A 289 18.21 23.20 -0.72
N MET A 290 18.22 24.24 0.12
CA MET A 290 17.01 24.72 0.80
C MET A 290 15.90 25.13 -0.18
N ALA A 291 16.22 25.86 -1.25
CA ALA A 291 15.22 26.27 -2.24
C ALA A 291 14.55 25.07 -2.94
N VAL A 292 15.29 23.99 -3.21
CA VAL A 292 14.75 22.76 -3.81
C VAL A 292 13.87 22.01 -2.81
N PHE A 293 14.28 21.98 -1.53
CA PHE A 293 13.48 21.40 -0.46
C PHE A 293 12.15 22.13 -0.29
N VAL A 294 12.18 23.47 -0.25
CA VAL A 294 10.99 24.33 -0.16
C VAL A 294 10.06 24.12 -1.36
N ASP A 295 10.59 24.12 -2.59
CA ASP A 295 9.78 23.83 -3.78
C ASP A 295 9.14 22.44 -3.71
N GLY A 296 9.86 21.43 -3.23
CA GLY A 296 9.34 20.08 -3.06
C GLY A 296 8.21 19.98 -2.03
N VAL A 297 8.32 20.68 -0.89
CA VAL A 297 7.25 20.76 0.11
C VAL A 297 6.03 21.47 -0.47
N ASN A 298 6.22 22.60 -1.14
CA ASN A 298 5.12 23.35 -1.77
C ASN A 298 4.44 22.53 -2.86
N ASN A 299 5.19 21.78 -3.67
CA ASN A 299 4.67 20.85 -4.66
C ASN A 299 3.74 19.78 -4.04
N ILE A 300 4.10 19.24 -2.87
CA ILE A 300 3.25 18.30 -2.12
C ILE A 300 1.97 19.00 -1.66
N VAL A 301 2.08 20.18 -1.04
CA VAL A 301 0.94 20.94 -0.51
C VAL A 301 -0.04 21.34 -1.61
N GLU A 302 0.47 21.86 -2.73
CA GLU A 302 -0.34 22.25 -3.90
C GLU A 302 -1.06 21.03 -4.51
N ALA A 303 -0.36 19.88 -4.60
CA ALA A 303 -0.97 18.66 -5.08
C ALA A 303 -2.06 18.15 -4.13
N GLN A 304 -1.81 18.19 -2.82
CA GLN A 304 -2.80 17.87 -1.79
C GLN A 304 -4.02 18.77 -1.88
N GLN A 305 -3.82 20.08 -2.08
CA GLN A 305 -4.91 21.03 -2.25
C GLN A 305 -5.75 20.72 -3.49
N ARG A 306 -5.11 20.48 -4.64
CA ARG A 306 -5.78 20.14 -5.89
C ARG A 306 -6.59 18.84 -5.78
N VAL A 307 -6.02 17.80 -5.18
CA VAL A 307 -6.73 16.52 -5.00
C VAL A 307 -7.90 16.69 -4.04
N ALA A 308 -7.71 17.35 -2.90
CA ALA A 308 -8.77 17.56 -1.93
C ALA A 308 -9.96 18.34 -2.50
N ARG A 309 -9.71 19.36 -3.34
CA ARG A 309 -10.78 20.10 -4.04
C ARG A 309 -11.69 19.19 -4.87
N GLN A 310 -11.17 18.12 -5.47
CA GLN A 310 -12.00 17.20 -6.26
C GLN A 310 -13.12 16.56 -5.44
N TYR A 311 -12.86 16.23 -4.16
CA TYR A 311 -13.87 15.68 -3.24
C TYR A 311 -14.95 16.70 -2.88
N LEU A 312 -14.60 17.99 -2.85
CA LEU A 312 -15.56 19.08 -2.63
C LEU A 312 -16.40 19.29 -3.89
N ASP A 313 -15.75 19.30 -5.06
CA ASP A 313 -16.37 19.59 -6.34
C ASP A 313 -17.37 18.49 -6.78
N ASP A 314 -17.07 17.22 -6.50
CA ASP A 314 -17.94 16.08 -6.84
C ASP A 314 -18.95 15.71 -5.73
N GLY A 315 -18.90 16.42 -4.60
CA GLY A 315 -19.76 16.22 -3.43
C GLY A 315 -19.47 14.95 -2.63
N SER A 316 -18.44 14.17 -2.98
CA SER A 316 -18.07 12.97 -2.21
C SER A 316 -17.59 13.30 -0.80
N ILE A 317 -17.19 14.54 -0.52
CA ILE A 317 -16.87 15.05 0.82
C ILE A 317 -17.97 14.77 1.86
N GLU A 318 -19.24 14.67 1.45
CA GLU A 318 -20.36 14.36 2.34
C GLU A 318 -20.41 12.89 2.79
N GLU A 319 -19.71 12.00 2.08
CA GLU A 319 -19.56 10.59 2.44
C GLU A 319 -18.31 10.32 3.29
N ALA A 320 -17.41 11.30 3.40
CA ALA A 320 -16.22 11.18 4.22
C ALA A 320 -16.61 11.14 5.70
N CYS A 321 -16.05 10.19 6.46
CA CYS A 321 -16.20 10.18 7.90
C CYS A 321 -15.66 11.48 8.52
N PRO A 322 -16.14 11.90 9.71
CA PRO A 322 -15.81 13.21 10.26
C PRO A 322 -14.33 13.59 10.26
N PRO A 323 -13.37 12.70 10.65
CA PRO A 323 -11.96 13.05 10.64
C PRO A 323 -11.43 13.34 9.22
N LEU A 324 -11.84 12.54 8.23
CA LEU A 324 -11.44 12.75 6.83
C LEU A 324 -12.12 13.96 6.21
N LYS A 325 -13.38 14.23 6.56
CA LYS A 325 -14.08 15.45 6.13
C LYS A 325 -13.31 16.69 6.57
N ALA A 326 -12.95 16.76 7.86
CA ALA A 326 -12.14 17.85 8.39
C ALA A 326 -10.78 17.95 7.67
N LEU A 327 -10.09 16.82 7.48
CA LEU A 327 -8.80 16.77 6.80
C LEU A 327 -8.85 17.25 5.35
N LEU A 328 -9.87 16.83 4.58
CA LEU A 328 -10.07 17.26 3.19
C LEU A 328 -10.32 18.76 3.09
N TYR A 329 -11.10 19.35 4.01
CA TYR A 329 -11.25 20.81 4.07
C TYR A 329 -9.93 21.52 4.40
N ILE A 330 -9.16 21.01 5.37
CA ILE A 330 -7.84 21.55 5.73
C ILE A 330 -6.89 21.49 4.53
N MET A 331 -6.88 20.37 3.79
CA MET A 331 -6.06 20.23 2.58
C MET A 331 -6.48 21.22 1.49
N ALA A 332 -7.79 21.37 1.25
CA ALA A 332 -8.32 22.20 0.16
C ALA A 332 -8.25 23.71 0.44
N THR A 333 -8.50 24.11 1.68
CA THR A 333 -8.74 25.52 2.07
C THR A 333 -7.78 26.05 3.15
N GLY A 334 -6.98 25.17 3.77
CA GLY A 334 -6.05 25.51 4.84
C GLY A 334 -6.61 25.25 6.25
N GLU A 335 -7.93 25.25 6.41
CA GLU A 335 -8.58 25.10 7.71
C GLU A 335 -9.92 24.35 7.63
N TYR A 336 -10.40 23.90 8.78
CA TYR A 336 -11.76 23.40 8.97
C TYR A 336 -12.35 24.06 10.21
N GLN A 337 -13.39 24.88 10.05
CA GLN A 337 -14.00 25.65 11.14
C GLN A 337 -12.97 26.52 11.91
N GLY A 338 -12.04 27.16 11.19
CA GLY A 338 -10.96 27.97 11.78
C GLY A 338 -9.83 27.18 12.44
N LYS A 339 -9.78 25.85 12.24
CA LYS A 339 -8.77 24.95 12.83
C LYS A 339 -7.86 24.36 11.77
N SER A 340 -6.56 24.27 12.07
CA SER A 340 -5.58 23.57 11.24
C SER A 340 -5.45 22.09 11.62
N ALA A 341 -4.63 21.33 10.88
CA ALA A 341 -4.33 19.93 11.22
C ALA A 341 -3.70 19.76 12.61
N HIS A 342 -3.05 20.81 13.13
CA HIS A 342 -2.36 20.81 14.43
C HIS A 342 -3.29 21.09 15.62
N ASP A 343 -4.53 21.50 15.36
CA ASP A 343 -5.48 21.79 16.44
C ASP A 343 -5.79 20.49 17.23
N PRO A 344 -5.71 20.51 18.58
CA PRO A 344 -5.96 19.34 19.41
C PRO A 344 -7.33 18.70 19.16
N ALA A 345 -8.36 19.48 18.82
CA ALA A 345 -9.67 18.95 18.51
C ALA A 345 -9.69 18.17 17.18
N ILE A 346 -8.87 18.56 16.20
CA ILE A 346 -8.70 17.82 14.95
C ILE A 346 -7.92 16.53 15.22
N ARG A 347 -6.80 16.62 15.95
CA ARG A 347 -5.97 15.46 16.33
C ARG A 347 -6.79 14.40 17.09
N GLN A 348 -7.64 14.82 18.02
CA GLN A 348 -8.50 13.92 18.80
C GLN A 348 -9.42 13.05 17.93
N MET A 349 -9.88 13.57 16.78
CA MET A 349 -10.76 12.82 15.87
C MET A 349 -10.11 11.55 15.30
N PHE A 350 -8.78 11.48 15.31
CA PHE A 350 -8.00 10.34 14.83
C PHE A 350 -7.64 9.35 15.95
N SER A 351 -8.14 9.56 17.18
CA SER A 351 -7.89 8.66 18.30
C SER A 351 -8.86 7.48 18.33
N ARG A 352 -8.40 6.37 18.93
CA ARG A 352 -9.22 5.17 19.14
C ARG A 352 -10.42 5.44 20.03
N ASP A 353 -10.23 6.22 21.09
CA ASP A 353 -11.31 6.56 22.03
C ASP A 353 -12.40 7.39 21.35
N TYR A 354 -12.01 8.37 20.53
CA TYR A 354 -12.98 9.13 19.72
C TYR A 354 -13.76 8.22 18.78
N LEU A 355 -13.07 7.34 18.04
CA LEU A 355 -13.71 6.41 17.12
C LEU A 355 -14.75 5.53 17.84
N LEU A 356 -14.35 4.86 18.93
CA LEU A 356 -15.22 3.92 19.65
C LEU A 356 -16.42 4.60 20.32
N ALA A 357 -16.27 5.86 20.75
CA ALA A 357 -17.36 6.64 21.35
C ALA A 357 -18.29 7.27 20.31
N SER A 358 -17.89 7.31 19.03
CA SER A 358 -18.60 8.08 18.01
C SER A 358 -19.86 7.42 17.46
N ASP A 359 -20.88 8.24 17.20
CA ASP A 359 -22.11 7.78 16.54
C ASP A 359 -21.88 7.34 15.09
N TRP A 360 -20.91 7.95 14.39
CA TRP A 360 -20.62 7.58 13.00
C TRP A 360 -20.03 6.17 12.93
N TYR A 361 -19.14 5.77 13.84
CA TYR A 361 -18.62 4.40 13.89
C TYR A 361 -19.71 3.41 14.28
N ARG A 362 -20.54 3.73 15.28
CA ARG A 362 -21.72 2.92 15.62
C ARG A 362 -22.67 2.77 14.43
N GLY A 363 -22.85 3.82 13.63
CA GLY A 363 -23.59 3.79 12.38
C GLY A 363 -23.04 2.75 11.39
N ARG A 364 -21.71 2.68 11.23
CA ARG A 364 -21.05 1.66 10.38
C ARG A 364 -21.29 0.23 10.86
N LEU A 365 -21.31 0.01 12.17
CA LEU A 365 -21.58 -1.32 12.74
C LEU A 365 -23.03 -1.73 12.50
N LYS A 366 -23.99 -0.80 12.68
CA LYS A 366 -25.40 -1.03 12.36
C LYS A 366 -25.61 -1.31 10.88
N GLU A 367 -24.93 -0.57 10.00
CA GLU A 367 -24.99 -0.79 8.56
C GLU A 367 -24.47 -2.19 8.18
N LYS A 368 -23.37 -2.64 8.82
CA LYS A 368 -22.84 -4.00 8.64
C LYS A 368 -23.87 -5.06 9.02
N GLN A 369 -24.47 -4.93 10.20
CA GLN A 369 -25.52 -5.82 10.67
C GLN A 369 -26.73 -5.86 9.72
N ALA A 370 -27.20 -4.69 9.28
CA ALA A 370 -28.33 -4.57 8.36
C ALA A 370 -28.05 -5.27 7.01
N ARG A 371 -26.88 -5.00 6.42
CA ARG A 371 -26.44 -5.64 5.17
C ARG A 371 -26.31 -7.16 5.30
N GLU A 372 -25.79 -7.64 6.43
CA GLU A 372 -25.68 -9.08 6.67
C GLU A 372 -27.02 -9.74 6.91
N SER A 373 -27.96 -9.07 7.58
CA SER A 373 -29.33 -9.54 7.73
C SER A 373 -30.00 -9.72 6.37
N VAL A 374 -29.88 -8.73 5.48
CA VAL A 374 -30.39 -8.81 4.10
C VAL A 374 -29.70 -9.92 3.31
N LEU A 375 -28.37 -10.06 3.44
CA LEU A 375 -27.61 -11.12 2.77
C LEU A 375 -28.08 -12.52 3.21
N TRP A 376 -28.20 -12.77 4.51
CA TRP A 376 -28.60 -14.07 5.03
C TRP A 376 -30.06 -14.38 4.72
N GLN A 377 -30.94 -13.38 4.74
CA GLN A 377 -32.31 -13.54 4.27
C GLN A 377 -32.35 -13.99 2.81
N ARG A 378 -31.55 -13.37 1.93
CA ARG A 378 -31.45 -13.78 0.52
C ARG A 378 -30.90 -15.20 0.37
N ASN A 379 -29.92 -15.59 1.19
CA ASN A 379 -29.38 -16.95 1.17
C ASN A 379 -30.44 -17.99 1.56
N VAL A 380 -31.22 -17.70 2.61
CA VAL A 380 -32.34 -18.56 3.03
C VAL A 380 -33.35 -18.71 1.90
N SER A 381 -33.84 -17.60 1.34
CA SER A 381 -34.82 -17.63 0.24
C SER A 381 -34.29 -18.37 -0.99
N TYR A 382 -33.02 -18.18 -1.36
CA TYR A 382 -32.42 -18.88 -2.49
C TYR A 382 -32.34 -20.40 -2.29
N LEU A 383 -32.03 -20.85 -1.08
CA LEU A 383 -31.94 -22.28 -0.76
C LEU A 383 -33.33 -22.92 -0.69
N GLU A 384 -34.33 -22.22 -0.14
CA GLU A 384 -35.74 -22.64 -0.16
C GLU A 384 -36.24 -22.77 -1.60
N GLU A 385 -36.03 -21.74 -2.43
CA GLU A 385 -36.38 -21.77 -3.85
C GLU A 385 -35.67 -22.90 -4.61
N PHE A 386 -34.43 -23.24 -4.24
CA PHE A 386 -33.70 -24.34 -4.87
C PHE A 386 -34.30 -25.70 -4.49
N LEU A 387 -34.71 -25.90 -3.22
CA LEU A 387 -35.35 -27.12 -2.75
C LEU A 387 -36.71 -27.35 -3.40
N ASP A 388 -37.44 -26.28 -3.69
CA ASP A 388 -38.76 -26.35 -4.33
C ASP A 388 -38.71 -26.59 -5.85
N LYS A 389 -37.51 -26.63 -6.47
CA LYS A 389 -37.38 -26.83 -7.92
C LYS A 389 -37.76 -28.27 -8.33
N PRO A 390 -38.76 -28.45 -9.21
CA PRO A 390 -39.13 -29.76 -9.71
C PRO A 390 -37.95 -30.45 -10.42
N GLY A 391 -37.68 -31.70 -10.05
CA GLY A 391 -36.60 -32.50 -10.66
C GLY A 391 -35.20 -32.28 -10.09
N TYR A 392 -35.05 -31.54 -8.98
CA TYR A 392 -33.77 -31.27 -8.32
C TYR A 392 -33.59 -32.00 -6.98
N ALA A 393 -34.47 -32.94 -6.63
CA ALA A 393 -34.44 -33.64 -5.34
C ALA A 393 -33.13 -34.40 -5.10
N ASP A 394 -32.67 -35.19 -6.07
CA ASP A 394 -31.44 -35.97 -5.98
C ASP A 394 -30.21 -35.06 -5.82
N GLU A 395 -30.17 -33.93 -6.55
CA GLU A 395 -29.13 -32.91 -6.44
C GLU A 395 -29.15 -32.19 -5.10
N ALA A 396 -30.33 -31.90 -4.55
CA ALA A 396 -30.50 -31.27 -3.26
C ALA A 396 -29.97 -32.16 -2.12
N GLU A 397 -30.26 -33.46 -2.18
CA GLU A 397 -29.73 -34.46 -1.26
C GLU A 397 -28.20 -34.57 -1.40
N ARG A 398 -27.69 -34.76 -2.63
CA ARG A 398 -26.25 -34.89 -2.92
C ARG A 398 -25.43 -33.70 -2.43
N LEU A 399 -25.97 -32.49 -2.51
CA LEU A 399 -25.30 -31.25 -2.10
C LEU A 399 -25.57 -30.86 -0.64
N ALA A 400 -26.39 -31.62 0.08
CA ALA A 400 -26.79 -31.36 1.46
C ALA A 400 -27.45 -29.97 1.62
N ILE A 401 -28.38 -29.63 0.73
CA ILE A 401 -28.98 -28.28 0.66
C ILE A 401 -29.83 -27.98 1.91
N GLU A 402 -30.57 -28.96 2.42
CA GLU A 402 -31.35 -28.80 3.66
C GLU A 402 -30.44 -28.43 4.85
N GLN A 403 -29.30 -29.12 5.03
CA GLN A 403 -28.37 -28.79 6.11
C GLN A 403 -27.78 -27.39 5.95
N ARG A 404 -27.52 -26.94 4.71
CA ARG A 404 -27.04 -25.57 4.44
C ARG A 404 -28.11 -24.53 4.73
N LEU A 405 -29.39 -24.85 4.46
CA LEU A 405 -30.52 -23.98 4.77
C LEU A 405 -30.65 -23.79 6.29
N GLU A 406 -30.53 -24.86 7.07
CA GLU A 406 -30.55 -24.76 8.53
C GLU A 406 -29.41 -23.87 9.06
N VAL A 407 -28.18 -24.05 8.56
CA VAL A 407 -27.05 -23.16 8.90
C VAL A 407 -27.33 -21.71 8.48
N ALA A 408 -27.95 -21.48 7.32
CA ALA A 408 -28.29 -20.13 6.86
C ALA A 408 -29.36 -19.47 7.76
N ARG A 409 -30.35 -20.23 8.22
CA ARG A 409 -31.38 -19.77 9.17
C ARG A 409 -30.79 -19.45 10.54
N GLU A 410 -29.93 -20.31 11.07
CA GLU A 410 -29.20 -20.05 12.32
C GLU A 410 -28.36 -18.77 12.22
N ARG A 411 -27.67 -18.57 11.08
CA ARG A 411 -26.88 -17.36 10.84
C ARG A 411 -27.77 -16.11 10.72
N LEU A 412 -28.90 -16.20 10.02
CA LEU A 412 -29.85 -15.09 9.92
C LEU A 412 -30.34 -14.65 11.30
N LEU A 413 -30.75 -15.61 12.14
CA LEU A 413 -31.17 -15.31 13.52
C LEU A 413 -30.03 -14.65 14.29
N ALA A 414 -28.83 -15.25 14.27
CA ALA A 414 -27.68 -14.71 14.99
C ALA A 414 -27.32 -13.27 14.58
N VAL A 415 -27.38 -12.91 13.29
CA VAL A 415 -27.05 -11.54 12.86
C VAL A 415 -28.13 -10.52 13.22
N GLN A 416 -29.39 -10.96 13.41
CA GLN A 416 -30.50 -10.08 13.79
C GLN A 416 -30.50 -9.73 15.29
N GLU A 417 -29.81 -10.50 16.12
CA GLU A 417 -29.69 -10.25 17.56
C GLU A 417 -28.86 -9.01 17.89
N GLU A 418 -29.18 -8.34 18.99
CA GLU A 418 -28.43 -7.16 19.46
C GLU A 418 -26.98 -7.50 19.84
N ASP A 419 -26.74 -8.70 20.39
CA ASP A 419 -25.41 -9.16 20.77
C ASP A 419 -24.45 -9.27 19.58
N TYR A 420 -24.97 -9.49 18.37
CA TYR A 420 -24.16 -9.48 17.17
C TYR A 420 -23.54 -8.12 16.91
N LEU A 421 -24.29 -7.03 17.13
CA LEU A 421 -23.78 -5.67 16.97
C LEU A 421 -22.60 -5.40 17.92
N ASN A 422 -22.68 -5.92 19.16
CA ASN A 422 -21.58 -5.83 20.12
C ASN A 422 -20.34 -6.60 19.65
N SER A 423 -20.54 -7.76 19.01
CA SER A 423 -19.43 -8.56 18.46
C SER A 423 -18.68 -7.88 17.31
N LEU A 424 -19.31 -6.89 16.65
CA LEU A 424 -18.70 -6.13 15.56
C LEU A 424 -17.81 -4.97 16.03
N VAL A 425 -17.84 -4.62 17.32
CA VAL A 425 -16.99 -3.56 17.87
C VAL A 425 -15.51 -3.96 17.74
N GLY A 426 -14.71 -3.10 17.12
CA GLY A 426 -13.32 -3.41 16.76
C GLY A 426 -13.15 -3.93 15.32
N THR A 427 -14.23 -4.06 14.56
CA THR A 427 -14.18 -4.30 13.11
C THR A 427 -14.36 -3.00 12.31
N LEU A 428 -14.19 -3.06 10.99
CA LEU A 428 -14.39 -1.90 10.10
C LEU A 428 -15.86 -1.43 9.99
N GLY A 429 -16.82 -2.27 10.42
CA GLY A 429 -18.22 -2.12 10.06
C GLY A 429 -18.44 -2.21 8.55
N ALA A 430 -19.45 -1.51 8.06
CA ALA A 430 -19.68 -1.29 6.64
C ALA A 430 -19.75 0.21 6.35
N ASP A 431 -19.19 0.60 5.21
CA ASP A 431 -19.31 1.98 4.74
C ASP A 431 -20.75 2.26 4.27
N PRO A 432 -21.38 3.39 4.68
CA PRO A 432 -22.76 3.71 4.35
C PRO A 432 -22.96 4.11 2.88
N LEU A 433 -21.94 3.96 2.02
CA LEU A 433 -22.06 4.11 0.58
C LEU A 433 -23.35 3.45 0.07
N ALA A 434 -24.19 4.25 -0.56
CA ALA A 434 -25.44 3.86 -1.18
C ALA A 434 -25.39 4.18 -2.68
N PRO A 435 -26.22 3.54 -3.52
CA PRO A 435 -26.40 3.99 -4.89
C PRO A 435 -26.72 5.49 -4.91
N PRO A 436 -26.20 6.27 -5.87
CA PRO A 436 -26.56 7.68 -5.99
C PRO A 436 -28.09 7.78 -6.07
N ALA A 437 -28.67 8.72 -5.33
CA ALA A 437 -30.10 8.99 -5.44
C ALA A 437 -30.44 9.23 -6.91
N GLU A 438 -31.50 8.58 -7.42
CA GLU A 438 -31.98 8.86 -8.77
C GLU A 438 -32.20 10.38 -8.87
N ALA A 439 -31.56 11.00 -9.86
CA ALA A 439 -31.73 12.43 -10.10
C ALA A 439 -33.22 12.69 -10.34
N VAL A 440 -33.84 13.40 -9.40
CA VAL A 440 -35.26 13.80 -9.47
C VAL A 440 -35.48 14.81 -10.58
#